data_AF-A0A1H0QAY9-F1
#
_entry.id   AF-A0A1H0QAY9-F1
#
_cell.length_a   1.000
_cell.length_b   1.000
_cell.length_c   1.000
_cell.angle_alpha   90.00
_cell.angle_beta   90.00
_cell.angle_gamma   90.00
#
_symmetry.space_group_name_H-M   'P 1'
#
loop_
_entity.id
_entity.type
_entity.pdbx_description
1 polymer ?
#
loop_
_entity_poly.entity_id
_entity_poly.type
_entity_poly.pdbx_seq_one_letter_code
_entity_poly.pdbx_strand_id
1 'polypeptide(L)'
;MGHRGDPAEEFRAAVGTAFAFLVEDAGFSGPERTLHGVAFHGEGLDIEVWCPDGHEPAVYTMVFLIGPGGVHGKWAPLDDLYVAAGCGPAQDVPESAPTRRATLKRVHQHAAGLRRLLPKLLAPGGEELIARRGR
;
A
#
# COMPACT_ATOMS: atom_id res chain seq x y z
N MET A 1 12.69 -7.01 31.86
CA MET A 1 11.66 -7.72 31.09
C MET A 1 11.12 -6.73 30.08
N GLY A 2 11.42 -6.92 28.79
CA GLY A 2 11.23 -5.88 27.76
C GLY A 2 9.74 -5.70 27.43
N HIS A 3 9.30 -4.44 27.41
CA HIS A 3 8.00 -4.03 26.88
C HIS A 3 7.96 -4.41 25.40
N ARG A 4 7.42 -5.59 25.08
CA ARG A 4 7.23 -6.03 23.69
C ARG A 4 6.06 -5.20 23.17
N GLY A 5 6.37 -4.12 22.44
CA GLY A 5 5.38 -3.21 21.87
C GLY A 5 4.35 -3.95 21.02
N ASP A 6 3.13 -3.43 20.98
CA ASP A 6 2.02 -3.97 20.18
C ASP A 6 2.46 -4.11 18.71
N PRO A 7 2.49 -5.34 18.14
CA PRO A 7 2.86 -5.57 16.75
C PRO A 7 2.04 -4.73 15.75
N ALA A 8 0.76 -4.48 16.04
CA ALA A 8 -0.09 -3.68 15.16
C ALA A 8 0.32 -2.21 15.17
N GLU A 9 0.64 -1.64 16.34
CA GLU A 9 1.14 -0.27 16.43
C GLU A 9 2.51 -0.10 15.78
N GLU A 10 3.41 -1.08 15.93
CA GLU A 10 4.71 -1.03 15.24
C GLU A 10 4.56 -1.10 13.72
N PHE A 11 3.67 -1.97 13.22
CA PHE A 11 3.34 -2.02 11.80
C PHE A 11 2.81 -0.67 11.32
N ARG A 12 1.82 -0.08 12.01
CA ARG A 12 1.25 1.22 11.66
C ARG A 12 2.31 2.33 11.66
N ALA A 13 3.18 2.36 12.66
CA ALA A 13 4.28 3.33 12.73
C ALA A 13 5.28 3.15 11.57
N ALA A 14 5.61 1.91 11.23
CA ALA A 14 6.48 1.60 10.10
C ALA A 14 5.84 2.02 8.77
N VAL A 15 4.55 1.77 8.57
CA VAL A 15 3.83 2.22 7.36
C VAL A 15 3.81 3.74 7.28
N GLY A 16 3.44 4.44 8.36
CA GLY A 16 3.43 5.90 8.39
C GLY A 16 4.79 6.52 8.03
N THR A 17 5.89 5.90 8.49
CA THR A 17 7.25 6.36 8.16
C THR A 17 7.65 6.01 6.72
N ALA A 18 7.43 4.76 6.29
CA ALA A 18 7.90 4.30 4.98
C ALA A 18 7.09 4.89 3.81
N PHE A 19 5.81 5.19 4.04
CA PHE A 19 4.89 5.76 3.06
C PHE A 19 4.71 7.28 3.19
N ALA A 20 5.51 7.95 4.04
CA ALA A 20 5.44 9.41 4.25
C ALA A 20 5.52 10.20 2.93
N PHE A 21 6.22 9.68 1.91
CA PHE A 21 6.31 10.27 0.58
C PHE A 21 4.94 10.47 -0.11
N LEU A 22 3.91 9.70 0.24
CA LEU A 22 2.56 9.93 -0.29
C LEU A 22 2.05 11.31 0.12
N VAL A 23 2.30 11.71 1.37
CA VAL A 23 1.87 13.01 1.92
C VAL A 23 2.86 14.10 1.52
N GLU A 24 4.15 13.85 1.73
CA GLU A 24 5.21 14.84 1.56
C GLU A 24 5.45 15.22 0.09
N ASP A 25 5.40 14.23 -0.82
CA ASP A 25 5.79 14.42 -2.22
C ASP A 25 4.59 14.35 -3.18
N ALA A 26 3.53 13.61 -2.85
CA ALA A 26 2.46 13.28 -3.78
C ALA A 26 1.07 13.88 -3.44
N GLY A 27 0.98 14.66 -2.35
CA GLY A 27 -0.24 15.42 -2.02
C GLY A 27 -1.38 14.58 -1.44
N PHE A 28 -1.11 13.36 -0.99
CA PHE A 28 -2.09 12.54 -0.27
C PHE A 28 -2.31 13.11 1.14
N SER A 29 -3.46 12.78 1.72
CA SER A 29 -3.74 12.93 3.15
C SER A 29 -3.61 11.58 3.87
N GLY A 30 -3.36 11.61 5.18
CA GLY A 30 -3.06 10.44 6.00
C GLY A 30 -1.75 10.62 6.78
N PRO A 31 -1.22 9.55 7.41
CA PRO A 31 -1.78 8.20 7.52
C PRO A 31 -3.04 8.15 8.39
N GLU A 32 -4.11 7.54 7.89
CA GLU A 32 -5.33 7.23 8.65
C GLU A 32 -5.28 5.78 9.17
N ARG A 33 -5.69 5.56 10.43
CA ARG A 33 -5.79 4.21 10.99
C ARG A 33 -7.10 3.56 10.56
N THR A 34 -7.03 2.39 9.94
CA THR A 34 -8.21 1.59 9.58
C THR A 34 -8.30 0.33 10.43
N LEU A 35 -9.40 -0.42 10.28
CA LEU A 35 -9.57 -1.72 10.92
C LEU A 35 -8.46 -2.71 10.53
N HIS A 36 -7.94 -2.61 9.30
CA HIS A 36 -7.02 -3.59 8.71
C HIS A 36 -5.57 -3.10 8.59
N GLY A 37 -5.32 -1.80 8.81
CA GLY A 37 -3.98 -1.23 8.74
C GLY A 37 -3.99 0.29 8.67
N VAL A 38 -3.49 0.82 7.56
CA VAL A 38 -3.31 2.27 7.35
C VAL A 38 -3.77 2.66 5.95
N ALA A 39 -4.50 3.77 5.84
CA ALA A 39 -4.96 4.35 4.58
C ALA A 39 -4.32 5.72 4.31
N PHE A 40 -4.18 6.05 3.03
CA PHE A 40 -3.78 7.35 2.52
C PHE A 40 -4.73 7.73 1.37
N HIS A 41 -5.21 8.98 1.37
CA HIS A 41 -6.25 9.42 0.44
C HIS A 41 -5.72 10.50 -0.49
N GLY A 42 -5.82 10.25 -1.80
CA GLY A 42 -5.39 11.16 -2.86
C GLY A 42 -6.57 11.64 -3.70
N GLU A 43 -6.28 12.51 -4.67
CA GLU A 43 -7.28 12.93 -5.65
C GLU A 43 -7.55 11.80 -6.64
N GLY A 44 -8.69 11.14 -6.49
CA GLY A 44 -9.15 10.07 -7.38
C GLY A 44 -8.59 8.67 -7.09
N LEU A 45 -7.67 8.53 -6.12
CA LEU A 45 -7.17 7.23 -5.70
C LEU A 45 -6.81 7.17 -4.21
N ASP A 46 -7.07 6.02 -3.59
CA ASP A 46 -6.65 5.72 -2.22
C ASP A 46 -5.63 4.58 -2.20
N ILE A 47 -4.74 4.62 -1.21
CA ILE A 47 -3.77 3.56 -0.93
C ILE A 47 -4.06 2.99 0.45
N GLU A 48 -4.27 1.69 0.55
CA GLU A 48 -4.34 1.01 1.84
C GLU A 48 -3.24 -0.03 2.00
N VAL A 49 -2.62 -0.06 3.19
CA VAL A 49 -1.60 -1.03 3.55
C VAL A 49 -2.11 -1.87 4.71
N TRP A 50 -2.26 -3.17 4.49
CA TRP A 50 -2.86 -4.11 5.44
C TRP A 50 -1.84 -5.10 5.98
N CYS A 51 -2.06 -5.54 7.21
CA CYS A 51 -1.39 -6.71 7.80
C CYS A 51 -2.47 -7.53 8.50
N PRO A 52 -3.03 -8.58 7.86
CA PRO A 52 -4.12 -9.35 8.47
C PRO A 52 -3.65 -10.03 9.75
N ASP A 53 -4.51 -9.99 10.77
CA ASP A 53 -4.19 -10.61 12.05
C ASP A 53 -4.30 -12.14 11.97
N GLY A 54 -3.19 -12.83 12.25
CA GLY A 54 -3.15 -14.20 12.77
C GLY A 54 -3.41 -15.37 11.82
N HIS A 55 -4.04 -15.16 10.65
CA HIS A 55 -4.38 -16.26 9.73
C HIS A 55 -3.40 -16.41 8.57
N GLU A 56 -2.94 -15.30 7.99
CA GLU A 56 -1.97 -15.30 6.91
C GLU A 56 -0.95 -14.18 7.17
N PRO A 57 0.30 -14.51 7.50
CA PRO A 57 1.30 -13.52 7.81
C PRO A 57 1.78 -12.86 6.51
N ALA A 58 1.12 -11.77 6.14
CA ALA A 58 1.34 -11.04 4.89
C ALA A 58 1.20 -9.53 5.07
N VAL A 59 1.81 -8.78 4.16
CA VAL A 59 1.59 -7.34 3.98
C VAL A 59 0.97 -7.14 2.61
N TYR A 60 -0.19 -6.49 2.56
CA TYR A 60 -0.85 -6.13 1.31
C TYR A 60 -0.76 -4.63 1.11
N THR A 61 -0.63 -4.21 -0.14
CA THR A 61 -0.82 -2.81 -0.53
C THR A 61 -1.82 -2.77 -1.67
N MET A 62 -2.93 -2.09 -1.44
CA MET A 62 -4.08 -2.03 -2.32
C MET A 62 -4.21 -0.60 -2.86
N VAL A 63 -4.45 -0.48 -4.16
CA VAL A 63 -4.69 0.81 -4.81
C VAL A 63 -6.14 0.83 -5.26
N PHE A 64 -6.93 1.74 -4.71
CA PHE A 64 -8.35 1.92 -5.00
C PHE A 64 -8.56 3.13 -5.90
N LEU A 65 -9.38 2.99 -6.94
CA LEU A 65 -9.96 4.13 -7.62
C LEU A 65 -11.10 4.71 -6.79
N ILE A 66 -11.17 6.02 -6.71
CA ILE A 66 -12.23 6.73 -6.01
C ILE A 66 -13.19 7.31 -7.04
N GLY A 67 -14.42 6.79 -7.03
CA GLY A 67 -15.49 7.23 -7.89
C GLY A 67 -16.17 8.51 -7.39
N PRO A 68 -17.15 9.04 -8.15
CA PRO A 68 -17.93 10.20 -7.74
C PRO A 68 -18.54 10.01 -6.35
N GLY A 69 -18.42 11.03 -5.49
CA GLY A 69 -18.93 10.98 -4.12
C GLY A 69 -18.03 10.25 -3.12
N GLY A 70 -16.79 9.92 -3.48
CA GLY A 70 -15.81 9.34 -2.55
C GLY A 70 -15.93 7.82 -2.37
N VAL A 71 -16.67 7.14 -3.25
CA VAL A 71 -16.92 5.71 -3.13
C VAL A 71 -15.77 4.92 -3.75
N HIS A 72 -15.27 3.91 -3.05
CA HIS A 72 -14.31 2.95 -3.58
C HIS A 72 -14.88 2.23 -4.81
N GLY A 73 -14.23 2.42 -5.95
CA GLY A 73 -14.51 1.72 -7.19
C GLY A 73 -13.63 0.48 -7.32
N LYS A 74 -13.07 0.28 -8.51
CA LYS A 74 -12.14 -0.82 -8.78
C LYS A 74 -10.86 -0.66 -7.97
N TRP A 75 -10.27 -1.79 -7.60
CA TRP A 75 -9.00 -1.81 -6.88
C TRP A 75 -8.10 -2.93 -7.40
N ALA A 76 -6.79 -2.75 -7.28
CA ALA A 76 -5.81 -3.77 -7.63
C ALA A 76 -4.67 -3.83 -6.60
N PRO A 77 -4.08 -5.01 -6.36
CA PRO A 77 -2.94 -5.14 -5.48
C PRO A 77 -1.68 -4.55 -6.14
N LEU A 78 -0.74 -4.11 -5.30
CA LEU A 78 0.47 -3.42 -5.73
C LEU A 78 1.34 -4.27 -6.66
N ASP A 79 1.48 -5.57 -6.40
CA ASP A 79 2.30 -6.47 -7.18
C ASP A 79 1.80 -6.62 -8.63
N ASP A 80 0.50 -6.81 -8.81
CA ASP A 80 -0.15 -6.86 -10.12
C ASP A 80 0.07 -5.55 -10.89
N LEU A 81 -0.13 -4.40 -10.24
CA LEU A 81 0.08 -3.09 -10.85
C LEU A 81 1.56 -2.83 -11.17
N TYR A 82 2.47 -3.21 -10.28
CA TYR A 82 3.91 -3.02 -10.44
C TYR A 82 4.44 -3.81 -11.64
N VAL A 83 3.99 -5.05 -11.81
CA VAL A 83 4.32 -5.88 -12.99
C VAL A 83 3.66 -5.31 -14.25
N ALA A 84 2.36 -4.99 -14.20
CA ALA A 84 1.63 -4.48 -15.36
C ALA A 84 2.18 -3.14 -15.88
N ALA A 85 2.70 -2.30 -14.98
CA ALA A 85 3.34 -1.03 -15.30
C ALA A 85 4.77 -1.17 -15.85
N GLY A 86 5.32 -2.39 -15.87
CA GLY A 86 6.69 -2.68 -16.25
C GLY A 86 7.73 -2.14 -15.27
N CYS A 87 7.37 -1.97 -13.98
CA CYS A 87 8.30 -1.49 -12.97
C CYS A 87 9.32 -2.57 -12.57
N GLY A 88 8.93 -3.85 -12.64
CA GLY A 88 9.79 -4.98 -12.32
C GLY A 88 8.96 -6.24 -12.04
N PRO A 89 9.60 -7.31 -11.55
CA PRO A 89 8.90 -8.55 -11.24
C PRO A 89 8.21 -8.47 -9.86
N ALA A 90 7.18 -9.30 -9.62
CA ALA A 90 6.40 -9.29 -8.38
C ALA A 90 7.24 -9.53 -7.10
N GLN A 91 8.39 -10.20 -7.24
CA GLN A 91 9.32 -10.48 -6.14
C GLN A 91 9.96 -9.21 -5.55
N ASP A 92 9.89 -8.07 -6.24
CA ASP A 92 10.31 -6.77 -5.72
C ASP A 92 9.35 -6.25 -4.63
N VAL A 93 8.07 -6.65 -4.69
CA VAL A 93 6.98 -6.27 -3.76
C VAL A 93 6.29 -7.52 -3.16
N PRO A 94 7.02 -8.33 -2.38
CA PRO A 94 6.52 -9.62 -1.90
C PRO A 94 5.62 -9.49 -0.67
N GLU A 95 4.47 -10.17 -0.70
CA GLU A 95 3.46 -10.09 0.37
C GLU A 95 3.82 -10.93 1.61
N SER A 96 4.33 -12.15 1.41
CA SER A 96 4.56 -13.09 2.52
C SER A 96 5.58 -12.58 3.56
N ALA A 97 5.14 -12.59 4.81
CA ALA A 97 5.81 -11.97 5.95
C ALA A 97 5.69 -12.82 7.24
N PRO A 98 6.24 -14.05 7.29
CA PRO A 98 6.03 -15.03 8.37
C PRO A 98 6.57 -14.62 9.75
N THR A 99 7.28 -13.49 9.84
CA THR A 99 7.87 -12.99 11.08
C THR A 99 7.72 -11.48 11.15
N ARG A 100 7.70 -10.93 12.36
CA ARG A 100 7.71 -9.47 12.60
C ARG A 100 8.78 -8.74 11.79
N ARG A 101 10.00 -9.27 11.75
CA ARG A 101 11.10 -8.71 10.95
C ARG A 101 10.80 -8.74 9.45
N ALA A 102 10.17 -9.82 8.96
CA ALA A 102 9.73 -9.90 7.57
C ALA A 102 8.63 -8.89 7.28
N THR A 103 7.65 -8.70 8.17
CA THR A 103 6.58 -7.68 8.05
C THR A 103 7.17 -6.29 7.86
N LEU A 104 8.07 -5.86 8.75
CA LEU A 104 8.71 -4.54 8.65
C LEU A 104 9.53 -4.41 7.36
N LYS A 105 10.23 -5.48 6.95
CA LYS A 105 10.93 -5.50 5.66
C LYS A 105 9.96 -5.33 4.49
N ARG A 106 8.80 -6.01 4.51
CA ARG A 106 7.79 -5.92 3.44
C ARG A 106 7.20 -4.53 3.35
N VAL A 107 6.91 -3.88 4.47
CA VAL A 107 6.47 -2.47 4.50
C VAL A 107 7.43 -1.59 3.68
N HIS A 108 8.75 -1.71 3.90
CA HIS A 108 9.73 -0.93 3.13
C HIS A 108 9.80 -1.32 1.65
N GLN A 109 9.67 -2.62 1.33
CA GLN A 109 9.67 -3.07 -0.06
C GLN A 109 8.43 -2.60 -0.82
N HIS A 110 7.26 -2.66 -0.19
CA HIS A 110 6.01 -2.15 -0.74
C HIS A 110 6.07 -0.64 -0.91
N ALA A 111 6.59 0.10 0.07
CA ALA A 111 6.81 1.54 -0.06
C ALA A 111 7.73 1.88 -1.23
N ALA A 112 8.85 1.17 -1.40
CA ALA A 112 9.77 1.38 -2.52
C ALA A 112 9.12 1.05 -3.87
N GLY A 113 8.39 -0.07 -3.93
CA GLY A 113 7.65 -0.48 -5.13
C GLY A 113 6.58 0.53 -5.52
N LEU A 114 5.77 0.97 -4.54
CA LEU A 114 4.76 2.00 -4.75
C LEU A 114 5.40 3.33 -5.16
N ARG A 115 6.49 3.76 -4.53
CA ARG A 115 7.20 4.99 -4.90
C ARG A 115 7.66 4.99 -6.36
N ARG A 116 8.05 3.83 -6.89
CA ARG A 116 8.42 3.66 -8.30
C ARG A 116 7.21 3.62 -9.23
N LEU A 117 6.09 3.03 -8.78
CA LEU A 117 4.85 2.89 -9.55
C LEU A 117 4.05 4.21 -9.58
N LEU A 118 4.08 4.99 -8.50
CA LEU A 118 3.20 6.14 -8.27
C LEU A 118 3.19 7.16 -9.41
N PRO A 119 4.34 7.56 -10.02
CA PRO A 119 4.31 8.49 -11.15
C PRO A 119 3.48 8.00 -12.34
N LYS A 120 3.34 6.67 -12.53
CA LYS A 120 2.53 6.08 -13.60
C LYS A 120 1.05 6.02 -13.23
N LEU A 121 0.72 5.91 -11.93
CA LEU A 121 -0.66 5.95 -11.45
C LEU A 121 -1.23 7.36 -11.48
N LEU A 122 -0.40 8.38 -11.21
CA LEU A 122 -0.78 9.78 -11.23
C LEU A 122 -0.71 10.43 -12.63
N ALA A 123 -0.12 9.74 -13.61
CA ALA A 123 -0.12 10.19 -14.99
C ALA A 123 -1.52 10.03 -15.60
N PRO A 124 -1.89 10.86 -16.61
CA PRO A 124 -3.14 10.67 -17.34
C PRO A 124 -3.28 9.24 -17.89
N GLY A 125 -4.40 8.58 -17.60
CA GLY A 125 -4.65 7.18 -17.96
C GLY A 125 -4.10 6.15 -16.96
N GLY A 126 -3.52 6.58 -15.84
CA GLY A 126 -3.13 5.71 -14.73
C GLY A 126 -4.33 4.96 -14.13
N GLU A 127 -5.51 5.57 -14.17
CA GLU A 127 -6.77 4.95 -13.79
C GLU A 127 -7.12 3.72 -14.64
N GLU A 128 -6.73 3.71 -15.91
CA GLU A 128 -6.96 2.57 -16.82
C GLU A 128 -6.08 1.36 -16.43
N LEU A 129 -4.88 1.61 -15.89
CA LEU A 129 -4.01 0.55 -15.37
C LEU A 129 -4.71 -0.18 -14.21
N ILE A 130 -5.34 0.58 -13.31
CA ILE A 130 -6.13 0.02 -12.21
C ILE A 130 -7.41 -0.61 -12.76
N ALA A 131 -8.12 0.02 -13.70
CA ALA A 131 -9.39 -0.49 -14.20
C ALA A 131 -9.26 -1.82 -14.97
N ARG A 132 -8.13 -2.06 -15.65
CA ARG A 132 -7.85 -3.31 -16.41
C ARG A 132 -7.40 -4.47 -15.53
N ARG A 133 -6.80 -4.17 -14.38
CA ARG A 133 -6.30 -5.18 -13.43
C ARG A 133 -7.19 -5.33 -12.21
N GLY A 134 -8.07 -4.36 -12.03
CA GLY A 134 -8.85 -4.21 -10.82
C GLY A 134 -10.00 -5.20 -10.74
N ARG A 135 -10.25 -5.62 -9.51
CA ARG A 135 -11.38 -6.46 -9.13
C ARG A 135 -12.63 -5.61 -8.87
#